data_AF-A0A937QAM2-F1
#
_entry.id   AF-A0A937QAM2-F1
#
_cell.length_a   1.000
_cell.length_b   1.000
_cell.length_c   1.000
_cell.angle_alpha   90.00
_cell.angle_beta   90.00
_cell.angle_gamma   90.00
#
_symmetry.space_group_name_H-M   'P 1'
#
loop_
_entity.id
_entity.type
_entity.pdbx_description
1 polymer ?
#
loop_
_entity_poly.entity_id
_entity_poly.type
_entity_poly.pdbx_seq_one_letter_code
_entity_poly.pdbx_strand_id
1 'polypeptide(L)'
;MNDDLSFRIQLGIILPKMKEKIAGDFSAIVDELVNILKAGTREGEELSLEPIKEIIMQDFEIFLDDFILPDVEAKLKPPEEETEEEEPEEPEAEEEAEE
;
A
#
# COMPACT_ATOMS: atom_id res chain seq x y z
N MET A 1 13.73 18.05 -10.18
CA MET A 1 14.07 18.97 -9.07
C MET A 1 13.25 18.71 -7.80
N ASN A 2 12.07 18.09 -7.90
CA ASN A 2 11.31 17.60 -6.73
C ASN A 2 11.96 16.36 -6.08
N ASP A 3 12.80 15.64 -6.83
CA ASP A 3 13.49 14.43 -6.39
C ASP A 3 14.47 14.69 -5.25
N ASP A 4 15.06 15.88 -5.18
CA ASP A 4 16.13 16.19 -4.22
C ASP A 4 15.59 16.32 -2.79
N LEU A 5 14.36 16.83 -2.62
CA LEU A 5 13.74 16.93 -1.29
C LEU A 5 13.23 15.56 -0.81
N SER A 6 12.48 14.84 -1.64
CA SER A 6 11.97 13.50 -1.30
C SER A 6 13.10 12.53 -1.00
N PHE A 7 14.16 12.54 -1.81
CA PHE A 7 15.35 11.72 -1.60
C PHE A 7 16.12 12.10 -0.33
N ARG A 8 16.28 13.40 -0.03
CA ARG A 8 16.90 13.84 1.23
C ARG A 8 16.06 13.47 2.46
N ILE A 9 14.73 13.55 2.37
CA ILE A 9 13.82 13.11 3.45
C ILE A 9 13.91 11.59 3.61
N GLN A 10 13.95 10.83 2.52
CA GLN A 10 14.12 9.38 2.57
C GLN A 10 15.45 9.00 3.25
N LEU A 11 16.57 9.61 2.86
CA LEU A 11 17.89 9.34 3.45
C LEU A 11 18.04 9.84 4.89
N GLY A 12 17.50 11.02 5.20
CA GLY A 12 17.69 11.67 6.49
C GLY A 12 16.69 11.25 7.56
N ILE A 13 15.49 10.81 7.19
CA ILE A 13 14.37 10.60 8.13
C ILE A 13 13.76 9.21 8.00
N ILE A 14 13.37 8.80 6.79
CA ILE A 14 12.59 7.56 6.60
C ILE A 14 13.48 6.32 6.74
N LEU A 15 14.62 6.26 6.05
CA LEU A 15 15.52 5.11 6.10
C LEU A 15 16.05 4.83 7.53
N PRO A 16 16.48 5.82 8.32
CA PRO A 16 16.82 5.59 9.73
C PRO A 16 15.64 5.02 10.53
N LYS A 17 14.43 5.55 10.35
CA LYS A 17 13.23 5.05 11.04
C LYS A 17 12.86 3.64 10.64
N MET A 18 12.95 3.29 9.35
CA MET A 18 12.73 1.92 8.88
C MET A 18 13.77 0.98 9.52
N LYS A 19 15.04 1.38 9.54
CA LYS A 19 16.10 0.61 10.19
C LYS A 19 15.80 0.37 11.68
N GLU A 20 15.30 1.37 12.40
CA GLU A 20 15.00 1.25 13.83
C GLU A 20 13.73 0.47 14.13
N LYS A 21 12.70 0.57 13.27
CA LYS A 21 11.35 0.08 13.59
C LYS A 21 11.00 -1.26 12.96
N ILE A 22 11.53 -1.55 11.77
CA ILE A 22 11.08 -2.72 11.01
C ILE A 22 12.23 -3.67 10.62
N ALA A 23 13.50 -3.26 10.73
CA ALA A 23 14.61 -4.07 10.24
C ALA A 23 14.71 -5.45 10.91
N GLY A 24 14.46 -5.55 12.21
CA GLY A 24 14.56 -6.83 12.93
C GLY A 24 13.56 -7.86 12.42
N ASP A 25 12.27 -7.49 12.43
CA ASP A 25 11.19 -8.37 11.98
C ASP A 25 11.29 -8.65 10.49
N PHE A 26 11.67 -7.65 9.68
CA PHE A 26 11.86 -7.83 8.25
C PHE A 26 13.04 -8.75 7.93
N SER A 27 14.14 -8.68 8.68
CA SER A 27 15.24 -9.64 8.54
C SER A 27 14.80 -11.08 8.80
N ALA A 28 13.92 -11.32 9.77
CA ALA A 28 13.39 -12.65 10.02
C ALA A 28 12.58 -13.19 8.83
N ILE A 29 11.73 -12.35 8.21
CA ILE A 29 10.96 -12.71 7.01
C ILE A 29 11.90 -13.06 5.85
N VAL A 30 12.95 -12.25 5.64
CA VAL A 30 13.96 -12.52 4.60
C VAL A 30 14.71 -13.83 4.87
N ASP A 31 15.08 -14.11 6.13
CA ASP A 31 15.74 -15.36 6.51
C ASP A 31 14.83 -16.58 6.28
N GLU A 32 13.53 -16.47 6.56
CA GLU A 32 12.54 -17.50 6.25
C GLU A 32 12.46 -17.77 4.74
N LEU A 33 12.39 -16.73 3.92
CA LEU A 33 12.41 -16.85 2.46
C LEU A 33 13.69 -17.55 1.98
N VAL A 34 14.86 -17.15 2.51
CA VAL A 34 16.14 -17.79 2.18
C VAL A 34 16.12 -19.27 2.53
N ASN A 35 15.56 -19.65 3.68
CA ASN A 35 15.46 -21.05 4.09
C ASN A 35 14.53 -21.86 3.18
N ILE A 36 13.40 -21.28 2.76
CA ILE A 36 12.47 -21.89 1.80
C ILE A 36 13.17 -22.13 0.46
N LEU A 37 13.89 -21.12 -0.05
CA LEU A 37 14.60 -21.23 -1.33
C LEU A 37 15.72 -22.27 -1.26
N LYS A 38 16.49 -22.30 -0.15
CA LYS A 38 17.52 -23.33 0.07
C LYS A 38 16.94 -24.74 0.07
N ALA A 39 15.77 -24.94 0.67
CA ALA A 39 15.10 -26.24 0.70
C ALA A 39 14.64 -26.69 -0.71
N GLY A 40 14.35 -25.75 -1.61
CA GLY A 40 13.99 -26.03 -3.00
C GLY A 40 15.17 -26.12 -3.98
N THR A 41 16.36 -25.68 -3.55
CA THR A 41 17.56 -25.64 -4.40
C THR A 41 18.19 -27.03 -4.51
N ARG A 42 18.62 -27.43 -5.71
CA ARG A 42 19.27 -28.74 -5.91
C ARG A 42 20.68 -28.76 -5.34
N GLU A 43 21.16 -29.94 -4.95
CA GLU A 43 22.57 -30.08 -4.53
C GLU A 43 23.52 -29.61 -5.64
N GLY A 44 24.39 -28.66 -5.30
CA GLY A 44 25.38 -28.07 -6.22
C GLY A 44 24.93 -26.79 -6.94
N GLU A 45 23.70 -26.33 -6.70
CA GLU A 45 23.21 -25.05 -7.20
C GLU A 45 23.39 -23.95 -6.13
N GLU A 46 23.98 -22.82 -6.51
CA GLU A 46 24.25 -21.70 -5.62
C GLU A 46 23.06 -20.73 -5.58
N LEU A 47 22.57 -20.45 -4.39
CA LEU A 47 21.55 -19.43 -4.18
C LEU A 47 22.20 -18.04 -4.24
N SER A 48 21.76 -17.20 -5.19
CA SER A 48 22.21 -15.82 -5.32
C SER A 48 21.26 -14.84 -4.61
N LEU A 49 21.77 -13.65 -4.26
CA LEU A 49 20.98 -12.61 -3.58
C LEU A 49 19.99 -11.89 -4.49
N GLU A 50 20.23 -11.87 -5.80
CA GLU A 50 19.42 -11.10 -6.75
C GLU A 50 17.95 -11.58 -6.78
N PRO A 51 17.66 -12.89 -6.93
CA PRO A 51 16.29 -13.39 -6.92
C PRO A 51 15.58 -13.15 -5.58
N ILE A 52 16.31 -13.27 -4.46
CA ILE A 52 15.76 -12.98 -3.12
C ILE A 52 15.32 -11.52 -3.04
N LYS A 53 16.19 -10.60 -3.49
CA LYS A 53 15.91 -9.17 -3.49
C LYS A 53 14.72 -8.84 -4.39
N GLU A 54 14.63 -9.43 -5.57
CA GLU A 54 13.50 -9.23 -6.49
C GLU A 54 12.17 -9.65 -5.87
N ILE A 55 12.11 -10.85 -5.27
CA ILE A 55 10.91 -11.34 -4.58
C ILE A 55 10.52 -10.39 -3.45
N ILE A 56 11.48 -10.02 -2.59
CA ILE A 56 11.22 -9.13 -1.45
C ILE A 56 10.71 -7.76 -1.90
N MET A 57 11.25 -7.21 -2.99
CA MET A 57 10.80 -5.92 -3.52
C MET A 57 9.37 -6.01 -4.05
N GLN A 58 9.02 -7.08 -4.77
CA GLN A 58 7.66 -7.31 -5.27
C GLN A 58 6.66 -7.48 -4.12
N ASP A 59 6.99 -8.33 -3.14
CA ASP A 59 6.13 -8.56 -1.98
C ASP A 59 5.97 -7.29 -1.14
N PHE A 60 7.01 -6.47 -1.04
CA PHE A 60 6.94 -5.20 -0.33
C PHE A 60 6.08 -4.17 -1.08
N GLU A 61 6.13 -4.13 -2.41
CA GLU A 61 5.23 -3.30 -3.23
C GLU A 61 3.78 -3.70 -3.03
N ILE A 62 3.46 -5.00 -3.12
CA ILE A 62 2.13 -5.54 -2.83
C ILE A 62 1.69 -5.17 -1.41
N PHE A 63 2.57 -5.33 -0.42
CA PHE A 63 2.27 -4.99 0.97
C PHE A 63 1.94 -3.50 1.15
N LEU A 64 2.69 -2.62 0.48
CA LEU A 64 2.42 -1.19 0.52
C LEU A 64 1.08 -0.86 -0.12
N ASP A 65 0.81 -1.39 -1.30
CA ASP A 65 -0.40 -1.09 -2.08
C ASP A 65 -1.66 -1.64 -1.42
N ASP A 66 -1.61 -2.85 -0.88
CA ASP A 66 -2.80 -3.52 -0.34
C ASP A 66 -3.09 -3.13 1.12
N PHE A 67 -2.08 -2.76 1.91
CA PHE A 67 -2.24 -2.61 3.36
C PHE A 67 -1.85 -1.24 3.92
N ILE A 68 -0.90 -0.52 3.31
CA ILE A 68 -0.36 0.72 3.90
C ILE A 68 -0.90 1.96 3.20
N LEU A 69 -0.80 2.02 1.87
CA LEU A 69 -1.19 3.17 1.08
C LEU A 69 -2.69 3.47 1.12
N PRO A 70 -3.63 2.50 1.19
CA PRO A 70 -5.05 2.81 1.33
C PRO A 70 -5.37 3.63 2.59
N ASP A 71 -4.77 3.25 3.72
CA ASP A 71 -4.92 3.95 5.00
C ASP A 71 -4.29 5.34 5.01
N VAL A 72 -3.22 5.53 4.22
CA VAL A 72 -2.58 6.84 4.05
C VAL A 72 -3.40 7.70 3.10
N GLU A 73 -3.91 7.14 2.01
CA GLU A 73 -4.75 7.82 1.04
C GLU A 73 -6.03 8.36 1.69
N ALA A 74 -6.67 7.57 2.56
CA ALA A 74 -7.83 7.99 3.34
C ALA A 74 -7.55 9.20 4.25
N LYS A 75 -6.30 9.41 4.69
CA LYS A 75 -5.91 10.60 5.49
C LYS A 75 -5.58 11.82 4.63
N LEU A 76 -5.29 11.60 3.35
CA LEU A 76 -4.95 12.66 2.39
C LEU A 76 -6.17 13.19 1.65
N LYS A 77 -7.24 12.39 1.54
CA LYS A 77 -8.54 12.83 1.03
C LYS A 77 -9.36 13.42 2.19
N PRO A 78 -9.85 14.67 2.08
CA PRO A 78 -10.90 15.14 2.98
C PRO A 78 -12.10 14.16 2.89
N PRO A 79 -12.91 14.00 3.95
CA PRO A 79 -14.19 13.33 3.78
C PRO A 79 -14.91 14.03 2.62
N GLU A 80 -15.32 13.27 1.60
CA GLU A 80 -16.32 13.77 0.67
C GLU A 80 -17.49 14.20 1.55
N GLU A 81 -17.79 15.50 1.58
CA GLU A 81 -19.04 15.97 2.14
C GLU A 81 -20.11 15.10 1.50
N GLU A 82 -20.81 14.31 2.32
CA GLU A 82 -22.04 13.65 1.93
C GLU A 82 -22.84 14.74 1.23
N THR A 83 -22.92 14.62 -0.09
CA THR A 83 -23.77 15.50 -0.89
C THR A 83 -25.15 15.21 -0.34
N GLU A 84 -25.70 16.17 0.40
CA GLU A 84 -27.06 16.14 0.92
C GLU A 84 -27.93 15.53 -0.16
N GLU A 85 -28.52 14.37 0.17
CA GLU A 85 -29.53 13.72 -0.64
C GLU A 85 -30.52 14.80 -1.12
N GLU A 86 -30.69 14.93 -2.43
CA GLU A 86 -31.82 15.64 -3.02
C GLU A 86 -33.08 15.18 -2.29
N GLU A 87 -33.74 16.08 -1.56
CA GLU A 87 -35.10 15.88 -1.06
C GLU A 87 -35.99 15.40 -2.22
N PRO A 88 -36.71 14.27 -2.10
CA PRO A 88 -37.77 13.93 -3.01
C PRO A 88 -39.13 14.11 -2.33
N GLU A 89 -39.68 15.32 -2.33
CA GLU A 89 -41.12 15.61 -2.09
C GLU A 89 -41.46 16.85 -2.96
N GLU A 90 -42.43 16.90 -3.87
CA GLU A 90 -43.75 16.27 -3.98
C GLU A 90 -44.09 15.99 -5.47
N PRO A 91 -44.91 14.98 -5.82
CA PRO A 91 -45.80 15.09 -6.97
C PRO A 91 -47.11 15.77 -6.51
N GLU A 92 -47.36 17.00 -6.96
CA GLU A 92 -48.71 17.58 -6.94
C GLU A 92 -49.65 16.64 -7.70
N ALA A 93 -50.60 16.06 -6.97
CA ALA A 93 -51.77 15.40 -7.53
C ALA A 93 -52.90 16.42 -7.64
N GLU A 94 -53.52 16.52 -8.83
CA GLU A 94 -54.94 16.75 -9.10
C GLU A 94 -55.09 17.06 -10.61
N GLU A 95 -55.36 16.06 -11.45
CA GLU A 95 -56.70 15.77 -12.02
C GLU A 95 -57.28 16.91 -12.88
N GLU A 96 -56.89 16.96 -14.16
CA GLU A 96 -57.69 17.56 -15.24
C GLU A 96 -58.36 16.44 -16.08
N ALA A 97 -59.67 16.27 -15.91
CA ALA A 97 -60.65 15.62 -16.80
C ALA A 97 -61.98 15.53 -16.01
N GLU A 98 -63.17 16.00 -16.41
CA GLU A 98 -63.76 16.46 -17.66
C GLU A 98 -65.02 17.28 -17.29
N GLU A 99 -65.31 18.37 -18.01
CA GLU A 99 -66.63 18.67 -18.61
C GLU A 99 -66.42 19.42 -19.94
#